data_AF-A0A3D5HRT5-F1
#
_entry.id   AF-A0A3D5HRT5-F1
#
_cell.length_a   1.000
_cell.length_b   1.000
_cell.length_c   1.000
_cell.angle_alpha   90.00
_cell.angle_beta   90.00
_cell.angle_gamma   90.00
#
_symmetry.space_group_name_H-M   'P 1'
#
loop_
_entity.id
_entity.type
_entity.pdbx_description
1 polymer ?
#
loop_
_entity_poly.entity_id
_entity_poly.type
_entity_poly.pdbx_seq_one_letter_code
_entity_poly.pdbx_strand_id
1 'polypeptide(L)' 'PQESEVASIVSFPINRLLTAEIVDTKDLQVRNIMLKDVPYYKLNQHVLWGATAMITSEIVELINRAKENL' A
#
# COMPACT_ATOMS: atom_id res chain seq x y z
N PRO A 1 10.07 14.57 -11.81
CA PRO A 1 10.73 13.93 -10.65
C PRO A 1 12.24 14.07 -10.83
N GLN A 2 13.00 14.13 -9.75
CA GLN A 2 14.46 14.11 -9.83
C GLN A 2 14.93 12.67 -9.97
N GLU A 3 15.51 12.32 -11.13
CA GLU A 3 15.86 10.92 -11.47
C GLU A 3 16.88 10.30 -10.50
N SER A 4 17.77 11.11 -9.91
CA SER A 4 18.75 10.63 -8.92
C SER A 4 18.12 10.22 -7.59
N GLU A 5 16.88 10.65 -7.31
CA GLU A 5 16.19 10.36 -6.05
C GLU A 5 14.97 9.46 -6.25
N VAL A 6 14.37 9.46 -7.45
CA VAL A 6 13.10 8.79 -7.75
C VAL A 6 13.29 7.82 -8.90
N ALA A 7 13.30 6.52 -8.58
CA ALA A 7 13.45 5.47 -9.59
C ALA A 7 12.23 5.36 -10.52
N SER A 8 11.01 5.56 -10.00
CA SER A 8 9.77 5.49 -10.80
C SER A 8 8.59 6.09 -10.05
N ILE A 9 7.56 6.50 -10.78
CA ILE A 9 6.26 6.86 -10.22
C ILE A 9 5.31 5.66 -10.31
N VAL A 10 4.71 5.28 -9.18
CA VAL A 10 3.69 4.23 -9.11
C VAL A 10 2.31 4.89 -9.12
N SER A 11 1.54 4.69 -10.20
CA SER A 11 0.15 5.14 -10.30
C SER A 11 -0.81 3.96 -10.11
N PHE A 12 -1.86 4.14 -9.31
CA PHE A 12 -2.83 3.10 -9.01
C PHE A 12 -4.25 3.67 -8.89
N PRO A 13 -5.28 3.00 -9.45
CA PRO A 13 -6.66 3.49 -9.39
C PRO A 13 -7.22 3.50 -7.96
N ILE A 14 -7.77 4.65 -7.52
CA ILE A 14 -8.35 4.79 -6.18
C ILE A 14 -9.51 3.82 -5.95
N ASN A 15 -10.39 3.60 -6.93
CA ASN A 15 -11.50 2.67 -6.78
C ASN A 15 -11.04 1.23 -6.49
N ARG A 16 -9.88 0.81 -7.02
CA ARG A 16 -9.26 -0.47 -6.70
C ARG A 16 -8.56 -0.42 -5.35
N LEU A 17 -7.94 0.71 -4.98
CA LEU A 17 -7.28 0.89 -3.69
C LEU A 17 -8.26 0.71 -2.51
N LEU A 18 -9.53 1.05 -2.71
CA LEU A 18 -10.57 0.96 -1.69
C LEU A 18 -11.17 -0.45 -1.53
N THR A 19 -10.76 -1.45 -2.31
CA THR A 19 -11.29 -2.83 -2.16
C THR A 19 -10.44 -3.65 -1.20
N ALA A 20 -11.08 -4.50 -0.39
CA ALA A 20 -10.37 -5.35 0.57
C ALA A 20 -9.40 -6.34 -0.10
N GLU A 21 -9.67 -6.75 -1.34
CA GLU A 21 -8.88 -7.72 -2.11
C GLU A 21 -7.44 -7.27 -2.41
N ILE A 22 -7.12 -5.99 -2.22
CA ILE A 22 -5.77 -5.51 -2.50
C ILE A 22 -4.79 -5.65 -1.33
N VAL A 23 -5.32 -5.95 -0.15
CA VAL A 23 -4.51 -6.20 1.04
C VAL A 23 -4.27 -7.69 1.15
N ASP A 24 -2.99 -8.06 1.22
CA ASP A 24 -2.55 -9.45 1.30
C ASP A 24 -1.35 -9.53 2.27
N THR A 25 -0.90 -10.74 2.59
CA THR A 25 0.26 -10.97 3.47
C THR A 25 1.38 -11.66 2.71
N LYS A 26 2.63 -11.31 3.03
CA LYS A 26 3.80 -12.02 2.51
C LYS A 26 4.99 -11.94 3.44
N ASP A 27 5.88 -12.92 3.32
CA ASP A 27 7.20 -12.85 3.93
C ASP A 27 8.07 -11.79 3.23
N LEU A 28 8.75 -10.96 4.02
CA LEU A 28 9.68 -9.94 3.53
C LEU A 28 11.06 -10.13 4.17
N GLN A 29 12.06 -10.29 3.31
CA GLN A 29 13.46 -10.25 3.73
C GLN A 29 13.93 -8.79 3.80
N VAL A 30 14.21 -8.31 5.02
CA VAL A 30 14.71 -6.95 5.26
C VAL A 30 16.07 -7.07 5.92
N ARG A 31 17.13 -6.78 5.15
CA ARG A 31 18.53 -6.99 5.57
C ARG A 31 18.72 -8.45 6.01
N ASN A 32 18.97 -8.68 7.30
CA ASN A 32 19.23 -10.00 7.88
C ASN A 32 18.03 -10.56 8.66
N ILE A 33 16.85 -9.91 8.56
CA ILE A 33 15.65 -10.30 9.29
C ILE A 33 14.57 -10.73 8.29
N MET A 34 13.95 -11.88 8.56
CA MET A 34 12.77 -12.35 7.84
C MET A 34 11.54 -11.91 8.62
N LEU A 35 10.79 -10.96 8.08
CA LEU A 35 9.49 -10.57 8.61
C LEU A 35 8.44 -11.50 8.03
N LYS A 36 7.67 -12.16 8.90
CA LYS A 36 6.62 -13.11 8.52
C LYS A 36 5.28 -12.42 8.41
N ASP A 37 4.46 -12.88 7.47
CA ASP A 37 3.05 -12.49 7.32
C ASP A 37 2.83 -10.97 7.30
N VAL A 38 3.72 -10.23 6.65
CA VAL A 38 3.65 -8.76 6.63
C VAL A 38 2.48 -8.32 5.76
N PRO A 39 1.54 -7.52 6.30
CA PRO A 39 0.46 -6.98 5.49
C PRO A 39 1.00 -5.95 4.49
N TYR A 40 0.52 -6.02 3.26
CA TYR A 40 0.91 -5.11 2.20
C TYR A 40 -0.24 -4.83 1.24
N TYR A 41 -0.16 -3.67 0.59
CA TYR A 41 -1.02 -3.30 -0.53
C TYR A 41 -0.37 -3.79 -1.84
N LYS A 42 -1.08 -4.64 -2.59
CA LYS A 42 -0.63 -5.18 -3.88
C LYS A 42 -0.94 -4.23 -5.03
N LEU A 43 0.01 -3.35 -5.34
CA LEU A 43 -0.12 -2.34 -6.40
C LEU A 43 0.49 -2.85 -7.71
N ASN A 44 -0.26 -3.72 -8.41
CA ASN A 44 0.22 -4.47 -9.57
C ASN A 44 1.45 -5.34 -9.18
N GLN A 45 2.63 -5.05 -9.75
CA GLN A 45 3.90 -5.69 -9.41
C GLN A 45 4.59 -5.08 -8.17
N HIS A 46 4.08 -3.97 -7.64
CA HIS A 46 4.68 -3.27 -6.50
C HIS A 46 4.05 -3.72 -5.18
N VAL A 47 4.89 -3.78 -4.16
CA VAL A 47 4.50 -4.08 -2.78
C VAL A 47 4.61 -2.78 -1.99
N LEU A 48 3.48 -2.21 -1.59
CA LEU A 48 3.45 -1.06 -0.68
C LEU A 48 3.25 -1.57 0.75
N TRP A 49 4.25 -1.38 1.61
CA TRP A 49 4.29 -1.94 2.97
C TRP A 49 4.91 -0.94 3.96
N GLY A 50 4.92 -1.30 5.24
CA GLY A 50 5.55 -0.51 6.30
C GLY A 50 4.82 0.81 6.56
N ALA A 51 5.56 1.86 6.91
CA ALA A 51 5.00 3.15 7.32
C ALA A 51 4.10 3.78 6.24
N THR A 52 4.46 3.67 4.96
CA THR A 52 3.63 4.22 3.88
C THR A 52 2.32 3.47 3.73
N ALA A 53 2.32 2.14 3.86
CA ALA A 53 1.09 1.35 3.86
C ALA A 53 0.16 1.70 5.04
N MET A 54 0.73 1.98 6.21
CA MET A 54 -0.02 2.45 7.38
C MET A 54 -0.67 3.82 7.13
N ILE A 55 0.05 4.77 6.52
CA ILE A 55 -0.54 6.07 6.14
C ILE A 55 -1.64 5.87 5.08
N THR A 56 -1.43 4.97 4.12
CA THR A 56 -2.43 4.64 3.10
C THR A 56 -3.69 4.02 3.72
N SER A 57 -3.58 3.17 4.74
CA SER A 57 -4.76 2.60 5.41
C SER A 57 -5.63 3.66 6.07
N GLU A 58 -5.02 4.66 6.71
CA GLU A 58 -5.78 5.78 7.30
C GLU A 58 -6.53 6.58 6.22
N ILE A 59 -5.88 6.84 5.07
CA ILE A 59 -6.53 7.54 3.95
C ILE A 59 -7.69 6.72 3.38
N VAL A 60 -7.51 5.41 3.19
CA VAL A 60 -8.57 4.50 2.71
C VAL A 60 -9.75 4.51 3.68
N GLU A 61 -9.50 4.42 4.98
CA GLU A 61 -10.52 4.45 6.03
C GLU A 61 -11.30 5.77 6.02
N LEU A 62 -10.60 6.92 5.93
CA LEU A 62 -11.23 8.23 5.85
C LEU A 62 -12.17 8.35 4.63
N ILE A 63 -11.75 7.83 3.47
CA ILE A 63 -12.57 7.83 2.25
C ILE A 63 -13.80 6.92 2.40
N ASN A 64 -13.64 5.74 2.99
CA ASN A 64 -14.75 4.83 3.22
C ASN A 64 -15.80 5.44 4.15
N ARG A 65 -15.38 6.05 5.26
CA ARG A 65 -16.28 6.79 6.16
C ARG A 65 -16.99 7.94 5.45
N ALA A 66 -16.29 8.69 4.60
CA ALA A 66 -16.91 9.78 3.86
C ALA A 66 -18.01 9.27 2.90
N LYS A 67 -17.82 8.09 2.29
CA LYS A 67 -18.82 7.45 1.40
C LYS A 67 -20.06 6.95 2.14
N GLU A 68 -19.90 6.46 3.36
CA GLU A 68 -21.02 5.95 4.18
C GLU A 68 -21.95 7.06 4.68
N ASN A 69 -21.47 8.31 4.72
CA ASN A 69 -22.24 9.48 5.13
C ASN A 69 -22.97 10.18 3.97
N LEU A 70 -22.94 9.61 2.75
CA LEU A 70 -23.62 10.09 1.55
C LEU A 70 -24.83 9.20 1.22
#